data_AF-A0A662H0M8-F1
#
_entry.id   AF-A0A662H0M8-F1
#
_cell.length_a   1.000
_cell.length_b   1.000
_cell.length_c   1.000
_cell.angle_alpha   90.00
_cell.angle_beta   90.00
_cell.angle_gamma   90.00
#
_symmetry.space_group_name_H-M   'P 1'
#
loop_
_entity.id
_entity.type
_entity.pdbx_description
1 polymer ?
#
loop_
_entity_poly.entity_id
_entity_poly.type
_entity_poly.pdbx_seq_one_letter_code
_entity_poly.pdbx_strand_id
1 'polypeptide(L)' 'RKKILLDKVGSFVWDLCDGEHTVEDIIRELMREYKLHRREAEASLLLYLQMLSKRALIGFILPARKGGQPSAPEEAHG' A
#
# COMPACT_ATOMS: atom_id res chain seq x y z
N ARG A 1 20.80 -8.05 -16.11
CA ARG A 1 20.13 -8.34 -14.81
C ARG A 1 19.93 -7.03 -14.06
N LYS A 2 18.70 -6.49 -13.99
CA LYS A 2 18.39 -5.33 -13.13
C LYS A 2 18.25 -5.83 -11.70
N LYS A 3 19.34 -5.84 -10.92
CA LYS A 3 19.24 -5.97 -9.47
C LYS A 3 18.52 -4.71 -8.99
N ILE A 4 17.32 -4.85 -8.44
CA ILE A 4 16.78 -3.78 -7.61
C ILE A 4 17.79 -3.67 -6.47
N LEU A 5 18.52 -2.56 -6.40
CA LEU A 5 19.22 -2.24 -5.16
C LEU A 5 18.08 -1.96 -4.19
N LEU A 6 17.61 -3.01 -3.50
CA LEU A 6 16.84 -2.81 -2.30
C LEU A 6 17.86 -2.19 -1.34
N ASP A 7 17.84 -0.87 -1.27
CA ASP A 7 18.41 -0.17 -0.13
C ASP A 7 17.77 -0.75 1.15
N LYS A 8 18.37 -0.50 2.31
CA LYS A 8 17.93 -1.12 3.56
C LYS A 8 16.42 -0.96 3.81
N VAL A 9 15.88 0.20 3.42
CA VAL A 9 14.45 0.52 3.48
C VAL A 9 13.63 -0.32 2.49
N GLY A 10 14.08 -0.43 1.24
CA GLY A 10 13.42 -1.26 0.23
C GLY A 10 13.33 -2.72 0.64
N SER A 11 14.42 -3.31 1.16
CA SER A 11 14.41 -4.72 1.61
C SER A 11 13.43 -4.92 2.74
N PHE A 12 13.42 -4.00 3.70
CA PHE A 12 12.48 -4.03 4.82
C PHE A 12 11.02 -3.99 4.35
N VAL A 13 10.68 -3.08 3.43
CA VAL A 13 9.32 -3.00 2.86
C VAL A 13 8.98 -4.27 2.07
N TRP A 14 9.93 -4.80 1.30
CA TRP A 14 9.72 -6.00 0.51
C TRP A 14 9.40 -7.22 1.40
N ASP A 15 10.12 -7.38 2.51
CA ASP A 15 9.90 -8.47 3.45
C ASP A 15 8.52 -8.37 4.12
N LEU A 16 7.96 -7.17 4.27
CA LEU A 16 6.62 -6.93 4.78
C LEU A 16 5.50 -7.05 3.72
N CYS A 17 5.83 -7.20 2.44
CA CYS A 17 4.85 -7.42 1.37
C CYS A 17 4.43 -8.90 1.28
N ASP A 18 3.97 -9.48 2.40
CA ASP A 18 3.62 -10.90 2.52
C ASP A 18 2.14 -11.22 2.21
N GLY A 19 1.31 -10.18 2.05
CA GLY A 19 -0.14 -10.32 1.82
C GLY A 19 -0.98 -10.32 3.10
N GLU A 20 -0.34 -10.38 4.27
CA GLU A 20 -0.96 -10.28 5.59
C GLU A 20 -0.89 -8.85 6.13
N HIS A 21 0.24 -8.17 5.93
CA HIS A 21 0.40 -6.78 6.36
C HIS A 21 -0.34 -5.81 5.44
N THR A 22 -1.16 -4.95 6.04
CA THR A 22 -1.79 -3.86 5.29
C THR A 22 -0.81 -2.72 5.06
N VAL A 23 -1.12 -1.84 4.11
CA VAL A 23 -0.31 -0.62 3.86
C VAL A 23 -0.16 0.22 5.14
N GLU A 24 -1.22 0.31 5.95
CA GLU A 24 -1.22 1.02 7.23
C GLU A 24 -0.23 0.39 8.23
N ASP A 25 -0.16 -0.95 8.29
CA ASP A 25 0.78 -1.66 9.17
C ASP A 25 2.22 -1.38 8.74
N ILE A 26 2.52 -1.48 7.44
CA ILE A 26 3.85 -1.22 6.90
C ILE A 26 4.30 0.23 7.17
N ILE A 27 3.39 1.21 7.10
CA ILE A 27 3.68 2.61 7.47
C ILE A 27 4.12 2.70 8.93
N ARG A 28 3.41 2.04 9.86
CA ARG A 28 3.76 2.05 11.29
C ARG A 28 5.10 1.39 11.54
N GLU A 29 5.38 0.29 10.86
CA GLU A 29 6.66 -0.40 10.92
C GLU A 29 7.82 0.49 10.43
N LEU A 30 7.64 1.19 9.31
CA LEU A 30 8.62 2.16 8.79
C LEU A 30 8.85 3.33 9.75
N MET A 31 7.78 3.87 10.33
CA MET A 31 7.88 4.93 11.34
C MET A 31 8.68 4.48 12.56
N ARG A 32 8.49 3.23 13.01
CA ARG A 32 9.19 2.69 14.18
C ARG A 32 10.66 2.41 13.90
N GLU A 33 10.96 1.74 12.78
CA GLU A 33 12.31 1.31 12.44
C GLU A 33 13.22 2.49 12.06
N TYR A 34 12.70 3.43 11.26
CA TYR A 34 13.48 4.55 10.72
C TYR A 34 13.19 5.89 11.39
N LYS A 35 12.34 5.92 12.43
CA LYS A 35 11.94 7.14 13.15
C LYS A 35 11.40 8.25 12.25
N LEU A 36 10.74 7.86 11.16
CA LEU A 36 10.17 8.79 10.17
C LEU A 36 8.84 9.36 10.65
N HIS A 37 8.49 10.55 10.17
CA HIS A 37 7.14 11.05 10.32
C HIS A 37 6.18 10.31 9.37
N ARG A 38 4.91 10.21 9.77
CA ARG A 38 3.89 9.47 8.99
C ARG A 38 3.84 9.86 7.52
N ARG A 39 3.85 11.17 7.22
CA ARG A 39 3.81 11.67 5.83
C ARG A 39 5.02 11.23 5.00
N GLU A 40 6.19 11.19 5.62
CA GLU A 40 7.42 10.76 4.96
C GLU A 40 7.38 9.26 4.70
N ALA A 41 6.99 8.47 5.71
CA ALA A 41 6.84 7.02 5.60
C ALA A 41 5.79 6.66 4.52
N GLU A 42 4.64 7.33 4.50
CA GLU A 42 3.61 7.18 3.48
C GLU A 42 4.15 7.47 2.08
N ALA A 43 4.79 8.64 1.87
CA ALA A 43 5.32 9.02 0.57
C ALA A 43 6.39 8.03 0.06
N SER A 44 7.32 7.64 0.92
CA SER A 44 8.37 6.67 0.60
C SER A 44 7.80 5.29 0.27
N LEU A 45 6.87 4.79 1.09
CA LEU A 45 6.22 3.50 0.86
C LEU A 45 5.43 3.50 -0.45
N LEU A 46 4.63 4.54 -0.70
CA LEU A 46 3.79 4.62 -1.89
C LEU A 46 4.63 4.62 -3.17
N LEU A 47 5.73 5.38 -3.18
CA LEU A 47 6.67 5.41 -4.30
C LEU A 47 7.28 4.01 -4.53
N TYR A 48 7.63 3.31 -3.46
CA TYR A 48 8.19 1.96 -3.53
C TYR A 48 7.20 0.94 -4.10
N LEU A 49 5.98 0.93 -3.55
CA LEU A 49 4.89 0.06 -4.02
C LEU A 49 4.55 0.34 -5.49
N GLN A 50 4.52 1.60 -5.91
CA GLN A 50 4.34 1.96 -7.32
C GLN A 50 5.46 1.42 -8.21
N MET A 51 6.73 1.49 -7.78
CA MET A 51 7.85 0.95 -8.55
C MET A 51 7.75 -0.57 -8.72
N LEU A 52 7.36 -1.30 -7.66
CA LEU A 52 7.18 -2.75 -7.70
C LEU A 52 5.98 -3.14 -8.56
N SER A 53 4.85 -2.43 -8.42
CA SER A 53 3.63 -2.65 -9.18
C SER A 53 3.87 -2.45 -10.69
N LYS A 54 4.58 -1.40 -11.09
CA LYS A 54 4.95 -1.15 -12.51
C LYS A 54 5.78 -2.26 -13.14
N ARG A 55 6.42 -3.10 -12.32
CA ARG A 55 7.23 -4.25 -12.76
C ARG A 55 6.50 -5.59 -12.58
N ALA A 56 5.22 -5.56 -12.21
CA ALA A 56 4.41 -6.72 -11.88
C ALA A 56 5.03 -7.62 -10.79
N LEU A 57 5.75 -7.03 -9.84
CA LEU A 57 6.40 -7.77 -8.74
C LEU A 57 5.49 -7.92 -7.51
N ILE A 58 4.46 -7.08 -7.38
CA ILE A 58 3.46 -7.14 -6.31
C ILE A 58 2.06 -6.95 -6.89
N GLY A 59 1.06 -7.42 -6.16
CA GLY A 59 -0.37 -7.14 -6.39
C GLY A 59 -1.03 -6.64 -5.10
N PHE A 60 -2.15 -5.94 -5.22
CA PHE A 60 -2.91 -5.44 -4.07
C PHE A 60 -4.14 -6.30 -3.83
N ILE A 61 -4.28 -6.77 -2.60
CA ILE A 61 -5.49 -7.46 -2.14
C ILE A 61 -6.45 -6.37 -1.67
N LEU A 62 -7.52 -6.16 -2.44
CA LEU A 62 -8.59 -5.26 -2.02
C LEU A 62 -9.44 -5.98 -0.98
N PRO A 63 -9.76 -5.34 0.16
CA PRO A 63 -10.71 -5.92 1.09
C PRO A 63 -12.03 -6.16 0.36
N ALA A 64 -12.69 -7.27 0.68
CA ALA A 64 -14.03 -7.54 0.16
C ALA A 64 -14.88 -6.29 0.41
N ARG A 65 -15.47 -5.73 -0.66
CA ARG A 65 -16.42 -4.62 -0.54
C ARG A 65 -17.44 -5.05 0.50
N LYS A 66 -17.42 -4.47 1.69
CA LYS A 66 -18.51 -4.64 2.65
C LYS A 66 -19.75 -4.12 1.92
N GLY A 67 -20.65 -5.04 1.56
CA GLY A 67 -21.85 -4.73 0.80
C GLY A 67 -22.67 -3.65 1.50
N GLY A 68 -23.26 -2.76 0.70
CA GLY A 68 -24.26 -1.81 1.18
C GLY A 68 -23.85 -0.34 1.13
N GLN A 69 -23.77 0.23 -0.06
CA GLN A 69 -24.53 1.46 -0.29
C GLN A 69 -25.47 1.15 -1.46
N PRO A 70 -26.77 0.94 -1.21
CA PRO A 70 -27.74 1.20 -2.25
C PRO A 70 -27.62 2.69 -2.57
N SER A 71 -26.95 3.02 -3.67
CA SER A 71 -27.20 4.27 -4.36
C SER A 71 -28.66 4.23 -4.77
N ALA A 72 -29.50 4.89 -3.98
CA ALA A 72 -30.93 5.00 -4.25
C ALA A 72 -31.15 5.50 -5.69
N PRO A 73 -32.02 4.86 -6.48
CA PRO A 73 -32.64 5.53 -7.59
C PRO A 73 -33.82 6.33 -7.02
N GLU A 74 -33.65 7.63 -6.79
CA GLU A 74 -34.80 8.52 -6.70
C GLU A 74 -34.94 9.21 -8.06
N GLU A 75 -35.47 8.43 -8.99
CA GLU A 75 -36.08 8.93 -10.20
C GLU A 75 -37.36 9.70 -9.84
N ALA A 76 -37.53 10.86 -10.47
CA ALA A 76 -38.80 11.44 -10.86
C ALA A 76 -39.84 11.75 -9.76
N HIS A 77 -39.73 12.93 -9.19
CA HIS A 77 -40.88 13.81 -8.97
C HIS A 77 -40.64 15.02 -9.89
N GLY A 78 -41.41 15.28 -10.93
CA GLY A 78 -42.87 15.35 -11.00
C GLY A 78 -43.18 16.76 -11.50
#